data_AF-A0A4R0ELV2-F1
#
_entry.id   AF-A0A4R0ELV2-F1
#
_cell.length_a   1.000
_cell.length_b   1.000
_cell.length_c   1.000
_cell.angle_alpha   90.00
_cell.angle_beta   90.00
_cell.angle_gamma   90.00
#
_symmetry.space_group_name_H-M   'P 1'
#
loop_
_entity.id
_entity.type
_entity.pdbx_description
1 polymer ?
#
loop_
_entity_poly.entity_id
_entity_poly.type
_entity_poly.pdbx_seq_one_letter_code
_entity_poly.pdbx_strand_id
1 'polypeptide(L)'
;MNILATIFFPFLVNKKLCWIIITGIGLSLLIKIGMDYQLTKLHSQVSGTLLEGLEPSRLLKRYNYLIICILIWTLVASSKEYFKTFNKYY
;
A
#
# COMPACT_ATOMS: atom_id res chain seq x y z
N MET A 1 -2.26 -19.27 31.43
CA MET A 1 -2.15 -19.05 29.97
C MET A 1 -2.88 -20.18 29.26
N ASN A 2 -3.94 -19.89 28.50
CA ASN A 2 -4.71 -20.93 27.79
C ASN A 2 -3.96 -21.34 26.52
N ILE A 3 -3.48 -22.58 26.46
CA ILE A 3 -2.77 -23.19 25.30
C ILE A 3 -3.59 -23.06 24.00
N LEU A 4 -4.93 -23.12 24.11
CA LEU A 4 -5.85 -22.89 22.99
C LEU A 4 -5.70 -21.49 22.39
N ALA A 5 -5.50 -20.44 23.20
CA ALA A 5 -5.31 -19.09 22.69
C ALA A 5 -4.00 -18.98 21.90
N THR A 6 -2.92 -19.63 22.34
CA THR A 6 -1.63 -19.68 21.66
C THR A 6 -1.69 -20.32 20.27
N ILE A 7 -2.44 -21.41 20.14
CA ILE A 7 -2.57 -22.18 18.89
C ILE A 7 -3.48 -21.46 17.89
N PHE A 8 -4.56 -20.81 18.36
CA PHE A 8 -5.49 -20.06 17.50
C PHE A 8 -5.06 -18.60 17.24
N PHE A 9 -4.10 -18.08 18.01
CA PHE A 9 -3.53 -16.74 17.83
C PHE A 9 -3.09 -16.44 16.39
N PRO A 10 -2.29 -17.30 15.72
CA PRO A 10 -1.91 -17.07 14.33
C PRO A 10 -3.14 -17.02 13.41
N PHE A 11 -4.17 -17.84 13.62
CA PHE A 11 -5.38 -17.84 12.77
C PHE A 11 -6.26 -16.58 12.94
N LEU A 12 -6.40 -16.08 14.17
CA LEU A 12 -7.16 -14.87 14.48
C LEU A 12 -6.47 -13.60 13.96
N VAL A 13 -5.15 -13.55 14.12
CA VAL A 13 -4.30 -12.46 13.61
C VAL A 13 -4.28 -12.47 12.08
N ASN A 14 -4.26 -13.64 11.45
CA ASN A 14 -4.09 -13.79 10.00
C ASN A 14 -5.23 -13.15 9.20
N LYS A 15 -6.51 -13.32 9.57
CA LYS A 15 -7.61 -12.74 8.78
C LYS A 15 -7.53 -11.22 8.69
N LYS A 16 -7.42 -10.51 9.82
CA LYS A 16 -7.39 -9.05 9.82
C LYS A 16 -6.09 -8.47 9.25
N LEU A 17 -4.95 -9.07 9.57
CA LEU A 17 -3.68 -8.67 8.95
C LEU A 17 -3.70 -8.86 7.45
N CYS A 18 -4.22 -9.99 6.97
CA CYS A 18 -4.32 -10.27 5.55
C CYS A 18 -5.21 -9.23 4.85
N TRP A 19 -6.33 -8.80 5.46
CA TRP A 19 -7.13 -7.68 4.95
C TRP A 19 -6.37 -6.35 4.91
N ILE A 20 -5.57 -6.01 5.93
CA ILE A 20 -4.73 -4.79 5.96
C ILE A 20 -3.68 -4.85 4.84
N ILE A 21 -3.06 -6.01 4.64
CA ILE A 21 -2.05 -6.23 3.60
C ILE A 21 -2.69 -6.16 2.21
N ILE A 22 -3.82 -6.83 1.99
CA ILE A 22 -4.56 -6.80 0.72
C ILE A 22 -5.01 -5.38 0.37
N THR A 23 -5.50 -4.61 1.35
CA THR A 23 -5.91 -3.22 1.12
C THR A 23 -4.72 -2.32 0.83
N GLY A 24 -3.61 -2.41 1.58
CA GLY A 24 -2.41 -1.62 1.31
C GLY A 24 -1.74 -1.94 -0.04
N ILE A 25 -1.59 -3.23 -0.36
CA ILE A 25 -1.02 -3.69 -1.64
C ILE A 25 -1.99 -3.39 -2.79
N GLY A 26 -3.28 -3.64 -2.62
CA GLY A 26 -4.30 -3.38 -3.63
C GLY A 26 -4.41 -1.90 -3.97
N LEU A 27 -4.39 -1.02 -2.96
CA LEU A 27 -4.46 0.43 -3.16
C LEU A 27 -3.21 0.96 -3.87
N SER A 28 -2.02 0.47 -3.52
CA SER A 28 -0.77 0.86 -4.20
C SER A 28 -0.71 0.38 -5.65
N LEU A 29 -1.23 -0.82 -5.95
CA LEU A 29 -1.40 -1.33 -7.32
C LEU A 29 -2.38 -0.46 -8.14
N LEU A 30 -3.53 -0.09 -7.57
CA LEU A 30 -4.52 0.77 -8.20
C LEU A 30 -3.94 2.14 -8.56
N ILE A 31 -3.17 2.74 -7.66
CA ILE A 31 -2.48 4.01 -7.91
C ILE A 31 -1.46 3.85 -9.03
N LYS A 32 -0.69 2.76 -9.04
CA LYS A 32 0.28 2.49 -10.10
C LYS A 32 -0.38 2.35 -11.47
N ILE A 33 -1.46 1.57 -11.57
CA ILE A 33 -2.21 1.36 -12.82
C ILE A 33 -2.82 2.69 -13.31
N GLY A 34 -3.45 3.45 -12.42
CA GLY A 34 -4.02 4.75 -12.77
C GLY A 34 -2.97 5.75 -13.25
N MET A 35 -1.78 5.71 -12.65
CA MET A 35 -0.64 6.54 -13.06
C MET A 35 -0.06 6.10 -14.39
N ASP A 36 0.17 4.80 -14.62
CA ASP A 36 0.68 4.27 -15.89
C ASP A 36 -0.26 4.66 -17.04
N TYR A 37 -1.59 4.62 -16.80
CA TYR A 37 -2.59 5.10 -17.75
C TYR A 37 -2.49 6.61 -18.03
N GLN A 38 -2.40 7.43 -16.98
CA GLN A 38 -2.25 8.89 -17.12
C GLN A 38 -0.93 9.27 -17.82
N LEU A 39 0.16 8.57 -17.51
CA LEU A 39 1.47 8.79 -18.12
C LEU A 39 1.42 8.46 -19.62
N THR A 40 0.79 7.34 -19.98
CA THR A 40 0.63 6.92 -21.40
C THR A 40 -0.24 7.92 -22.17
N LYS A 41 -1.31 8.42 -21.54
CA LYS A 41 -2.19 9.44 -22.14
C LYS A 41 -1.50 10.80 -22.30
N LEU A 42 -0.71 11.23 -21.30
CA LEU A 42 0.09 12.45 -21.40
C LEU A 42 1.17 12.30 -22.48
N HIS A 43 1.84 11.15 -22.53
CA HIS A 43 2.85 10.89 -23.53
C HIS A 43 2.28 10.93 -24.94
N SER A 44 1.07 10.40 -25.17
CA SER A 44 0.43 10.49 -26.49
C SER A 44 -0.07 11.90 -26.85
N GLN A 45 -0.34 12.76 -25.87
CA GLN A 45 -0.79 14.14 -26.09
C GLN A 45 0.33 15.16 -26.22
N VAL A 46 1.46 14.92 -25.58
CA VAL A 46 2.58 15.87 -25.43
C VAL A 46 3.80 15.45 -26.29
N SER A 47 3.72 14.31 -26.99
CA SER A 47 4.82 13.80 -27.80
C SER A 47 5.26 14.81 -28.87
N GLY A 48 6.56 15.11 -28.92
CA GLY A 48 7.16 16.07 -29.83
C GLY A 48 7.21 17.52 -29.33
N THR A 49 6.89 17.78 -28.06
CA THR A 49 6.97 19.11 -27.44
C THR A 49 7.98 19.17 -26.29
N LEU A 50 8.51 20.37 -25.99
CA LEU A 50 9.46 20.60 -24.88
C LEU A 50 8.94 20.16 -23.48
N LEU A 51 7.63 19.95 -23.34
CA LEU A 51 6.98 19.50 -22.09
C LEU A 51 7.03 17.98 -21.90
N GLU A 52 7.42 17.21 -22.92
CA GLU A 52 7.44 15.74 -22.92
C GLU A 52 8.32 15.14 -21.81
N GLY A 53 9.35 15.86 -21.35
CA GLY A 53 10.23 15.42 -20.25
C GLY A 53 9.89 15.99 -18.86
N LEU A 54 9.22 17.14 -18.78
CA LEU A 54 9.19 17.94 -17.54
C LEU A 54 7.96 17.66 -16.66
N GLU A 55 6.79 17.44 -17.27
CA GLU A 55 5.56 17.07 -16.55
C GLU A 55 5.55 15.63 -16.03
N PRO A 56 5.97 14.59 -16.79
CA PRO A 56 5.90 13.22 -16.30
C PRO A 56 6.81 12.99 -15.10
N SER A 57 7.99 13.63 -15.03
CA SER A 57 8.93 13.45 -13.92
C SER A 57 8.39 13.97 -12.58
N ARG A 58 7.64 15.08 -12.57
CA ARG A 58 7.00 15.62 -11.35
C ARG A 58 5.85 14.76 -10.87
N LEU A 59 5.03 14.25 -11.79
CA LEU A 59 3.95 13.31 -11.50
C LEU A 59 4.49 11.99 -10.94
N LEU A 60 5.57 11.47 -11.54
CA LEU A 60 6.24 10.24 -11.13
C LEU A 60 6.91 10.37 -9.75
N LYS A 61 7.38 11.56 -9.38
CA LYS A 61 7.90 11.81 -8.02
C LYS A 61 6.79 11.88 -6.97
N ARG A 62 5.65 12.50 -7.28
CA ARG A 62 4.51 12.62 -6.36
C ARG A 62 3.85 11.27 -6.07
N TYR A 63 3.61 10.44 -7.07
CA TYR A 63 2.95 9.14 -6.84
C TYR A 63 3.85 8.17 -6.06
N ASN A 64 5.17 8.17 -6.30
CA ASN A 64 6.11 7.35 -5.53
C ASN A 64 6.07 7.71 -4.05
N TYR A 65 5.98 9.01 -3.73
CA TYR A 65 5.82 9.46 -2.35
C TYR A 65 4.50 8.95 -1.74
N LEU A 66 3.42 8.96 -2.52
CA LEU A 66 2.09 8.49 -2.11
C LEU A 66 2.08 6.97 -1.84
N ILE A 67 2.73 6.18 -2.70
CA ILE A 67 2.92 4.73 -2.50
C ILE A 67 3.75 4.47 -1.23
N ILE A 68 4.83 5.20 -1.02
CA ILE A 68 5.66 5.08 0.19
C ILE A 68 4.84 5.39 1.45
N CYS A 69 4.03 6.45 1.44
CA CYS A 69 3.14 6.77 2.55
C CYS A 69 2.14 5.64 2.84
N ILE A 70 1.56 5.03 1.80
CA ILE A 70 0.63 3.90 1.94
C ILE A 70 1.36 2.69 2.53
N LEU A 71 2.57 2.38 2.07
CA LEU A 71 3.36 1.26 2.60
C LEU A 71 3.69 1.46 4.08
N ILE A 72 4.15 2.66 4.46
CA ILE A 72 4.42 3.00 5.87
C ILE A 72 3.15 2.88 6.70
N TRP A 73 2.03 3.41 6.21
CA TRP A 73 0.75 3.30 6.91
C TRP A 73 0.30 1.84 7.08
N THR A 74 0.48 1.01 6.05
CA THR A 74 0.16 -0.43 6.08
C THR A 74 1.03 -1.16 7.10
N LEU A 75 2.32 -0.83 7.18
CA LEU A 75 3.26 -1.39 8.14
C LEU A 75 2.92 -1.00 9.60
N VAL A 76 2.55 0.26 9.82
CA VAL A 76 2.10 0.74 11.14
C VAL A 76 0.77 0.10 11.54
N ALA A 77 -0.20 0.03 10.63
CA ALA A 77 -1.51 -0.57 10.87
C ALA A 77 -1.41 -2.07 11.19
N SER A 78 -0.61 -2.80 10.41
CA SER A 78 -0.35 -4.23 10.65
C SER A 78 0.34 -4.45 11.99
N SER A 79 1.38 -3.69 12.31
CA SER A 79 2.09 -3.79 13.58
C SER A 79 1.17 -3.49 14.77
N LYS A 80 0.33 -2.45 14.67
CA LYS A 80 -0.62 -2.09 15.71
C LYS A 80 -1.66 -3.18 15.96
N GLU A 81 -2.22 -3.78 14.90
CA GLU A 81 -3.19 -4.88 15.05
C GLU A 81 -2.52 -6.14 15.61
N TYR A 82 -1.26 -6.40 15.24
CA TYR A 82 -0.46 -7.49 15.82
C TYR A 82 -0.25 -7.31 17.33
N PHE A 83 0.26 -6.16 17.77
CA PHE A 83 0.47 -5.88 19.21
C PHE A 83 -0.84 -5.84 20.00
N LYS A 84 -1.91 -5.28 19.43
CA LYS A 84 -3.24 -5.27 20.08
C LYS A 84 -3.77 -6.68 20.28
N THR A 85 -3.57 -7.55 19.29
CA THR A 85 -4.01 -8.94 19.40
C THR A 85 -3.13 -9.66 20.43
N PHE A 86 -1.81 -9.44 20.40
CA PHE A 86 -0.86 -9.99 21.38
C PHE A 86 -1.27 -9.66 22.82
N ASN A 87 -1.42 -8.38 23.16
CA ASN A 87 -1.81 -7.92 24.51
C ASN A 87 -3.22 -8.38 24.96
N LYS A 88 -4.07 -8.81 24.01
CA LYS A 88 -5.41 -9.30 24.35
C LYS A 88 -5.40 -10.78 24.73
N TYR A 89 -4.46 -11.55 24.20
CA TYR A 89 -4.39 -13.00 24.37
C TYR A 89 -3.24 -13.47 25.26
N TYR A 90 -2.24 -12.60 25.50
CA TYR A 90 -1.09 -12.79 26.38
C TYR A 90 -0.97 -11.63 27.36
#